data_AF-A0A7Z9UU24-F1
#
_entry.id   AF-A0A7Z9UU24-F1
#
_cell.length_a   1.000
_cell.length_b   1.000
_cell.length_c   1.000
_cell.angle_alpha   90.00
_cell.angle_beta   90.00
_cell.angle_gamma   90.00
#
_symmetry.space_group_name_H-M   'P 1'
#
loop_
_entity.id
_entity.type
_entity.pdbx_description
1 polymer ?
#
loop_
_entity_poly.entity_id
_entity_poly.type
_entity_poly.pdbx_seq_one_letter_code
_entity_poly.pdbx_strand_id
1 'polypeptide(L)'
;MKILIIFISQGCIIGFLGIVLGTVLGVGICLLLDLEVVRPSRWFALLILIPIFLQVAIAFHRTMRRSISLKLVISLVWLGIIAFVLYCLVQPIQINSEVYQLSRLAVKIDWPFVGIVNVLSFFICLLATLYPAWQASKLNPIEALRYE
;
A
#
# COMPACT_ATOMS: atom_id res chain seq x y z
N MET A 1 -1.19 28.52 -18.60
CA MET A 1 0.02 27.88 -18.04
C MET A 1 0.04 27.73 -16.51
N LYS A 2 -0.50 28.68 -15.72
CA LYS A 2 -0.48 28.59 -14.23
C LYS A 2 -1.10 27.29 -13.67
N ILE A 3 -2.22 26.83 -14.25
CA ILE A 3 -2.95 25.62 -13.82
C ILE A 3 -2.14 24.33 -14.05
N LEU A 4 -1.37 24.26 -15.13
CA LEU A 4 -0.52 23.10 -15.47
C LEU A 4 0.56 22.89 -14.40
N ILE A 5 1.24 23.97 -13.98
CA ILE A 5 2.32 23.93 -12.99
C ILE A 5 1.78 23.48 -11.62
N ILE A 6 0.57 23.90 -11.24
CA ILE A 6 -0.07 23.49 -9.98
C ILE A 6 -0.31 21.97 -9.96
N PHE A 7 -0.95 21.43 -11.01
CA PHE A 7 -1.21 20.00 -11.10
C PHE A 7 0.07 19.16 -11.14
N ILE A 8 1.07 19.59 -11.91
CA ILE A 8 2.38 18.92 -11.98
C ILE A 8 3.08 18.97 -10.61
N SER A 9 3.04 20.10 -9.90
CA SER A 9 3.67 20.21 -8.59
C SER A 9 3.02 19.30 -7.55
N GLN A 10 1.69 19.20 -7.55
CA GLN A 10 0.95 18.30 -6.66
C GLN A 10 1.25 16.83 -7.00
N GLY A 11 1.29 16.48 -8.28
CA GLY A 11 1.66 15.12 -8.72
C GLY A 11 3.09 14.74 -8.34
N CYS A 12 4.05 15.66 -8.46
CA CYS A 12 5.42 15.43 -7.99
C CYS A 12 5.47 15.16 -6.48
N ILE A 13 4.75 15.94 -5.67
CA ILE A 13 4.72 15.77 -4.21
C ILE A 13 4.12 14.41 -3.85
N ILE A 14 2.99 14.05 -4.46
CA ILE A 14 2.32 12.77 -4.23
C ILE A 14 3.19 11.60 -4.71
N GLY A 15 3.82 11.72 -5.87
CA GLY A 15 4.73 10.71 -6.42
C GLY A 15 5.95 10.48 -5.53
N PHE A 16 6.57 11.54 -5.03
CA PHE A 16 7.70 11.44 -4.12
C PHE A 16 7.31 10.77 -2.79
N LEU A 17 6.21 11.21 -2.17
CA LEU A 17 5.69 10.59 -0.94
C LEU A 17 5.37 9.10 -1.14
N GLY A 18 4.78 8.75 -2.29
CA GLY A 18 4.48 7.35 -2.64
C GLY A 18 5.73 6.48 -2.76
N ILE A 19 6.80 6.99 -3.38
CA ILE A 19 8.08 6.27 -3.50
C ILE A 19 8.73 6.10 -2.13
N VAL A 20 8.78 7.15 -1.31
CA VAL A 20 9.35 7.08 0.03
C VAL A 20 8.59 6.06 0.88
N LEU A 21 7.26 6.13 0.90
CA LEU A 21 6.44 5.17 1.66
C LEU A 21 6.58 3.75 1.11
N GLY A 22 6.54 3.57 -0.22
CA GLY A 22 6.64 2.26 -0.87
C GLY A 22 7.98 1.59 -0.63
N THR A 23 9.08 2.33 -0.71
CA THR A 23 10.43 1.82 -0.43
C THR A 23 10.60 1.45 1.04
N VAL A 24 10.15 2.31 1.96
CA VAL A 24 10.23 2.03 3.40
C VAL A 24 9.43 0.79 3.76
N LEU A 25 8.19 0.66 3.26
CA LEU A 25 7.37 -0.53 3.50
C LEU A 25 7.96 -1.77 2.84
N GLY A 26 8.43 -1.69 1.59
CA GLY A 26 8.99 -2.82 0.86
C GLY A 26 10.29 -3.34 1.48
N VAL A 27 11.22 -2.46 1.84
CA VAL A 27 12.45 -2.81 2.57
C VAL A 27 12.10 -3.34 3.96
N GLY A 28 11.14 -2.72 4.65
CA GLY A 28 10.66 -3.19 5.94
C GLY A 28 10.12 -4.62 5.90
N ILE A 29 9.36 -4.98 4.85
CA ILE A 29 8.88 -6.34 4.63
C ILE A 29 10.05 -7.29 4.33
N CYS A 30 11.01 -6.89 3.49
CA CYS A 30 12.17 -7.73 3.18
C CYS A 30 13.02 -8.01 4.43
N LEU A 31 13.25 -7.00 5.28
CA LEU A 31 13.95 -7.16 6.55
C LEU A 31 13.15 -8.00 7.55
N LEU A 32 11.81 -7.87 7.57
CA LEU A 32 10.95 -8.70 8.41
C LEU A 32 10.99 -10.18 8.00
N LEU A 33 11.13 -10.45 6.69
CA LEU A 33 11.27 -11.81 6.15
C LEU A 33 12.67 -12.39 6.41
N ASP A 34 13.72 -11.56 6.38
CA ASP A 34 15.11 -11.97 6.65
C ASP A 34 15.39 -12.23 8.14
N LEU A 35 14.64 -11.58 9.06
CA LEU A 35 14.75 -11.79 10.51
C LEU A 35 14.17 -13.14 11.02
N GLU A 36 13.85 -14.07 10.14
CA GLU A 36 13.55 -15.47 10.44
C GLU A 36 12.60 -15.75 11.64
N VAL A 37 11.34 -16.04 11.31
CA VAL A 37 10.60 -17.21 11.85
C VAL A 37 10.29 -17.22 13.36
N VAL A 38 10.17 -16.09 14.05
CA VAL A 38 9.30 -16.06 15.24
C VAL A 38 7.85 -15.91 14.76
N ARG A 39 7.27 -17.02 14.28
CA ARG A 39 5.81 -17.10 14.14
C ARG A 39 5.21 -16.91 15.54
N PRO A 40 4.34 -15.91 15.77
CA PRO A 40 3.51 -15.93 16.96
C PRO A 40 2.66 -17.21 16.90
N SER A 41 2.54 -17.92 18.02
CA SER A 41 1.83 -19.20 18.09
C SER A 41 0.41 -19.08 17.53
N ARG A 42 -0.20 -20.17 17.03
CA ARG A 42 -1.58 -20.18 16.49
C ARG A 42 -2.60 -19.57 17.47
N TRP A 43 -2.30 -19.61 18.76
CA TRP A 43 -3.04 -18.98 19.85
C TRP A 43 -3.04 -17.44 19.79
N PHE A 44 -1.95 -16.81 19.37
CA PHE A 44 -1.90 -15.36 19.14
C PHE A 44 -2.81 -14.92 17.98
N ALA A 45 -2.94 -15.74 16.93
CA ALA A 45 -3.88 -15.46 15.84
C ALA A 45 -5.34 -15.50 16.32
N LEU A 46 -5.68 -16.46 17.20
CA LEU A 46 -7.00 -16.53 17.84
C LEU A 46 -7.25 -15.34 18.78
N LEU A 47 -6.26 -14.98 19.59
CA LEU A 47 -6.34 -13.86 20.55
C LEU A 47 -6.48 -12.51 19.84
N ILE A 48 -5.94 -12.35 18.63
CA ILE A 48 -6.08 -11.15 17.78
C ILE A 48 -7.37 -11.18 16.94
N LEU A 49 -7.84 -12.35 16.49
CA LEU A 49 -9.06 -12.49 15.69
C LEU A 49 -10.33 -12.10 16.48
N ILE A 50 -10.39 -12.46 17.77
CA ILE A 50 -11.52 -12.16 18.66
C ILE A 50 -11.78 -10.64 18.80
N PRO A 51 -10.80 -9.79 19.18
CA PRO A 51 -11.00 -8.35 19.30
C PRO A 51 -11.21 -7.67 17.95
N ILE A 52 -10.60 -8.17 16.87
CA ILE A 52 -10.81 -7.66 15.51
C ILE A 52 -12.25 -7.90 15.05
N PHE A 53 -12.76 -9.11 15.23
CA PHE A 53 -14.14 -9.44 14.87
C PHE A 53 -15.13 -8.55 15.64
N LEU A 54 -14.85 -8.30 16.92
CA LEU A 54 -15.63 -7.40 17.76
C LEU A 54 -15.53 -5.93 17.33
N GLN A 55 -14.32 -5.44 17.04
CA GLN A 55 -14.10 -4.09 16.53
C GLN A 55 -14.82 -3.86 15.21
N VAL A 56 -14.89 -4.87 14.34
CA VAL A 56 -15.59 -4.76 13.06
C VAL A 56 -17.09 -4.79 13.25
N ALA A 57 -17.62 -5.69 14.08
CA ALA A 57 -19.04 -5.70 14.37
C ALA A 57 -19.50 -4.33 14.91
N ILE A 58 -18.68 -3.70 15.76
CA ILE A 58 -18.91 -2.35 16.29
C ILE A 58 -18.74 -1.27 15.20
N ALA A 59 -17.69 -1.35 14.38
CA ALA A 59 -17.41 -0.38 13.32
C ALA A 59 -18.46 -0.43 12.20
N PHE A 60 -18.91 -1.62 11.79
CA PHE A 60 -19.99 -1.84 10.83
C PHE A 60 -21.29 -1.21 11.33
N HIS A 61 -21.62 -1.43 12.60
CA HIS A 61 -22.80 -0.82 13.23
C HIS A 61 -22.71 0.72 13.30
N ARG A 62 -21.51 1.30 13.50
CA ARG A 62 -21.31 2.76 13.59
C ARG A 62 -21.12 3.47 12.24
N THR A 63 -20.68 2.76 11.22
CA THR A 63 -20.31 3.35 9.91
C THR A 63 -21.50 3.61 8.99
N MET A 64 -22.72 3.23 9.42
CA MET A 64 -23.96 3.52 8.70
C MET A 64 -24.41 5.00 8.83
N ARG A 65 -23.51 6.01 8.77
CA ARG A 65 -23.96 7.42 8.68
C ARG A 65 -23.04 8.54 8.18
N ARG A 66 -21.72 8.42 7.94
CA ARG A 66 -20.97 9.64 7.54
C ARG A 66 -19.65 9.43 6.78
N SER A 67 -19.62 10.02 5.58
CA SER A 67 -18.51 10.39 4.68
C SER A 67 -17.58 9.31 4.08
N ILE A 68 -17.20 9.53 2.82
CA ILE A 68 -16.52 8.57 1.92
C ILE A 68 -15.05 8.29 2.29
N SER A 69 -14.33 9.26 2.86
CA SER A 69 -12.95 9.04 3.33
C SER A 69 -12.88 8.08 4.52
N LEU A 70 -13.86 8.09 5.42
CA LEU A 70 -13.89 7.15 6.55
C LEU A 70 -14.16 5.71 6.08
N LYS A 71 -14.96 5.54 5.03
CA LYS A 71 -15.18 4.22 4.41
C LYS A 71 -13.89 3.64 3.83
N LEU A 72 -13.08 4.47 3.16
CA LEU A 72 -11.78 4.05 2.60
C LEU A 72 -10.77 3.66 3.69
N VAL A 73 -10.66 4.45 4.75
CA VAL A 73 -9.76 4.14 5.88
C VAL A 73 -10.16 2.83 6.55
N ILE A 74 -11.45 2.63 6.82
CA ILE A 74 -11.95 1.38 7.42
C ILE A 74 -11.73 0.19 6.48
N SER A 75 -11.90 0.38 5.17
CA SER A 75 -11.64 -0.66 4.15
C SER A 75 -10.17 -1.07 4.09
N LEU A 76 -9.23 -0.12 4.18
CA LEU A 76 -7.79 -0.39 4.17
C LEU A 76 -7.33 -1.10 5.45
N VAL A 77 -7.87 -0.71 6.61
CA VAL A 77 -7.60 -1.37 7.89
C VAL A 77 -8.09 -2.82 7.88
N TRP A 78 -9.27 -3.07 7.31
CA TRP A 78 -9.80 -4.42 7.13
C TRP A 78 -8.94 -5.29 6.22
N LEU A 79 -8.48 -4.74 5.09
CA LEU A 79 -7.59 -5.45 4.17
C LEU A 79 -6.26 -5.84 4.85
N GLY A 80 -5.67 -4.94 5.65
CA GLY A 80 -4.45 -5.23 6.40
C GLY A 80 -4.64 -6.33 7.45
N ILE A 81 -5.77 -6.31 8.16
CA ILE A 81 -6.16 -7.34 9.11
C ILE A 81 -6.33 -8.70 8.42
N ILE A 82 -7.04 -8.75 7.28
CA ILE A 82 -7.23 -9.97 6.49
C ILE A 82 -5.87 -10.52 6.02
N ALA A 83 -4.99 -9.66 5.52
CA ALA A 83 -3.66 -10.06 5.07
C ALA A 83 -2.82 -10.64 6.22
N PHE A 84 -2.89 -10.05 7.42
CA PHE A 84 -2.20 -10.52 8.62
C PHE A 84 -2.75 -11.88 9.11
N VAL A 85 -4.07 -12.05 9.10
CA VAL A 85 -4.72 -13.33 9.44
C VAL A 85 -4.37 -14.42 8.43
N LEU A 86 -4.36 -14.10 7.13
CA LEU A 86 -3.96 -15.01 6.06
C LEU A 86 -2.49 -15.43 6.21
N TYR A 87 -1.59 -14.48 6.51
CA TYR A 87 -0.17 -14.77 6.80
C TYR A 87 0.00 -15.74 7.98
N CYS A 88 -0.84 -15.62 9.02
CA CYS A 88 -0.83 -16.53 10.16
C CYS A 88 -1.40 -17.92 9.82
N LEU A 89 -2.38 -18.00 8.91
CA LEU A 89 -3.07 -19.24 8.52
C LEU A 89 -2.31 -20.08 7.50
N VAL A 90 -1.62 -19.44 6.55
CA VAL A 90 -0.85 -20.11 5.50
C VAL A 90 0.31 -20.88 6.14
N GLN A 91 0.24 -22.21 6.01
CA GLN A 91 1.37 -23.09 6.33
C GLN A 91 2.49 -22.78 5.33
N PRO A 92 3.74 -22.58 5.78
CA PRO A 92 4.83 -22.48 4.84
C PRO A 92 5.01 -23.85 4.19
N ILE A 93 5.32 -23.88 2.89
CA ILE A 93 5.77 -25.12 2.26
C ILE A 93 6.98 -25.61 3.06
N GLN A 94 6.92 -26.81 3.63
CA GLN A 94 8.06 -27.37 4.34
C GLN A 94 9.07 -27.83 3.29
N ILE A 95 10.10 -27.02 3.08
CA ILE A 95 11.23 -27.38 2.23
C ILE A 95 12.01 -28.45 2.99
N ASN A 96 12.06 -29.68 2.46
CA ASN A 96 12.89 -30.73 3.05
C ASN A 96 14.37 -30.33 2.89
N SER A 97 15.02 -29.96 4.00
CA SER A 97 16.40 -29.49 4.03
C SER A 97 17.40 -30.53 3.50
N GLU A 98 17.07 -31.82 3.58
CA GLU A 98 17.90 -32.91 3.06
C GLU A 98 17.94 -32.95 1.53
N VAL A 99 16.87 -32.53 0.85
CA VAL A 99 16.78 -32.53 -0.62
C VAL A 99 17.25 -31.21 -1.22
N TYR A 100 16.98 -30.10 -0.53
CA TYR A 100 17.19 -28.75 -1.07
C TYR A 100 18.34 -27.97 -0.44
N GLN A 101 18.95 -28.45 0.67
CA GLN A 101 20.04 -27.79 1.40
C GLN A 101 19.78 -26.31 1.74
N LEU A 102 18.50 -25.91 1.73
CA LEU A 102 18.02 -24.55 1.92
C LEU A 102 17.37 -24.48 3.30
N SER A 103 18.15 -24.10 4.31
CA SER A 103 17.67 -23.97 5.70
C SER A 103 16.81 -22.71 5.92
N ARG A 104 16.94 -21.71 5.04
CA ARG A 104 16.25 -20.41 5.15
C ARG A 104 15.99 -19.76 3.81
N LEU A 105 14.95 -18.94 3.74
CA LEU A 105 14.69 -18.10 2.58
C LEU A 105 15.61 -16.87 2.65
N ALA A 106 16.80 -16.97 2.06
CA ALA A 106 17.74 -15.86 2.04
C ALA A 106 17.19 -14.71 1.17
N VAL A 107 16.68 -13.65 1.81
CA VAL A 107 16.18 -12.47 1.11
C VAL A 107 17.32 -11.51 0.87
N LYS A 108 17.85 -11.51 -0.36
CA LYS A 108 18.90 -10.58 -0.78
C LYS A 108 18.27 -9.34 -1.43
N ILE A 109 18.51 -8.17 -0.86
CA ILE A 109 18.05 -6.90 -1.41
C ILE A 109 19.06 -6.41 -2.45
N ASP A 110 18.66 -6.44 -3.72
CA ASP A 110 19.43 -5.83 -4.81
C ASP A 110 19.06 -4.35 -4.95
N TRP A 111 19.85 -3.49 -4.28
CA TRP A 111 19.74 -2.02 -4.37
C TRP A 111 19.61 -1.44 -5.79
N PRO A 112 20.35 -1.90 -6.82
CA PRO A 112 20.17 -1.35 -8.18
C PRO A 112 18.76 -1.62 -8.72
N PHE A 113 18.16 -2.77 -8.42
CA PHE A 113 16.80 -3.09 -8.83
C PHE A 113 15.78 -2.19 -8.13
N VAL A 114 15.93 -1.96 -6.82
CA VAL A 114 15.09 -1.02 -6.06
C VAL A 114 15.16 0.39 -6.64
N GLY A 115 16.36 0.86 -7.01
CA GLY A 115 16.56 2.15 -7.65
C GLY A 115 15.81 2.28 -9.00
N ILE A 116 15.91 1.26 -9.85
CA ILE A 116 15.22 1.24 -11.15
C ILE A 116 13.71 1.28 -10.96
N VAL A 117 13.16 0.50 -10.03
CA VAL A 117 11.72 0.48 -9.74
C VAL A 117 11.24 1.86 -9.27
N ASN A 118 11.95 2.51 -8.36
CA ASN A 118 11.58 3.85 -7.88
C ASN A 118 11.55 4.90 -8.98
N VAL A 119 12.56 4.89 -9.86
CA VAL A 119 12.64 5.82 -10.99
C VAL A 119 11.48 5.56 -11.95
N LEU A 120 11.21 4.30 -12.31
CA LEU A 120 10.09 3.95 -13.18
C LEU A 120 8.75 4.34 -12.56
N SER A 121 8.53 4.08 -11.27
CA SER A 121 7.32 4.48 -10.56
C SER A 121 7.13 6.00 -10.57
N PHE A 122 8.20 6.78 -10.39
CA PHE A 122 8.15 8.24 -10.49
C PHE A 122 7.73 8.69 -11.88
N PHE A 123 8.34 8.14 -12.94
CA PHE A 123 8.02 8.47 -14.32
C PHE A 123 6.58 8.12 -14.68
N ILE A 124 6.10 6.96 -14.26
CA ILE A 124 4.69 6.55 -14.47
C ILE A 124 3.74 7.53 -13.78
N CYS A 125 4.06 7.94 -12.54
CA CYS A 125 3.26 8.91 -11.81
C CYS A 125 3.24 10.29 -12.50
N LEU A 126 4.39 10.74 -13.01
CA LEU A 126 4.50 11.98 -13.80
C LEU A 126 3.65 11.90 -15.07
N LEU A 127 3.74 10.81 -15.83
CA LEU A 127 2.96 10.59 -17.05
C LEU A 127 1.45 10.58 -16.75
N ALA A 128 1.04 9.89 -15.69
CA ALA A 128 -0.36 9.83 -15.26
C ALA A 128 -0.91 11.21 -14.84
N THR A 129 -0.07 12.07 -14.25
CA THR A 129 -0.46 13.44 -13.87
C THR A 129 -0.43 14.40 -15.06
N LEU A 130 0.48 14.20 -16.01
CA LEU A 130 0.66 15.09 -17.15
C LEU A 130 -0.57 15.11 -18.07
N TYR A 131 -1.21 13.96 -18.28
CA TYR A 131 -2.41 13.84 -19.12
C TYR A 131 -3.58 14.71 -18.63
N PRO A 132 -4.09 14.57 -17.38
CA PRO A 132 -5.17 15.42 -16.88
C PRO A 132 -4.74 16.88 -16.73
N ALA A 133 -3.47 17.16 -16.39
CA ALA A 133 -2.96 18.53 -16.29
C ALA A 133 -3.03 19.27 -17.64
N TRP A 134 -2.64 18.58 -18.72
CA TRP A 134 -2.72 19.11 -20.08
C TRP A 134 -4.17 19.34 -20.50
N GLN A 135 -5.06 18.38 -20.22
CA GLN A 135 -6.48 18.51 -20.51
C GLN A 135 -7.10 19.70 -19.76
N ALA A 136 -6.80 19.87 -18.47
CA ALA A 136 -7.30 20.98 -17.65
C ALA A 136 -6.80 22.34 -18.13
N SER A 137 -5.59 22.42 -18.68
CA SER A 137 -5.01 23.68 -19.18
C SER A 137 -5.71 24.25 -20.41
N LYS A 138 -6.49 23.42 -21.13
CA LYS A 138 -7.22 23.79 -22.34
C LYS A 138 -8.68 24.20 -22.10
N LEU A 139 -9.20 23.96 -20.89
CA LEU A 139 -10.59 24.30 -20.57
C LEU A 139 -10.73 25.81 -20.31
N ASN A 140 -11.72 26.44 -20.94
CA ASN A 140 -12.00 27.85 -20.74
C ASN A 140 -12.63 28.06 -19.35
N PRO A 141 -12.11 28.97 -18.52
CA PRO A 141 -12.61 29.18 -17.16
C PRO A 141 -14.07 29.67 -17.14
N ILE A 142 -14.50 30.39 -18.17
CA ILE A 142 -15.87 30.89 -18.32
C ILE A 142 -16.88 29.74 -18.48
N GLU A 143 -16.49 28.68 -19.19
CA GLU A 143 -17.34 27.50 -19.37
C GLU A 143 -17.56 26.78 -18.03
N ALA A 144 -16.53 26.72 -17.17
CA ALA A 144 -16.62 26.08 -15.86
C ALA A 144 -17.58 26.82 -14.90
N LEU A 145 -17.54 28.16 -14.88
CA LEU A 145 -18.42 29.01 -14.08
C LEU A 145 -19.88 29.00 -14.54
N ARG A 146 -20.16 28.61 -15.78
CA ARG A 146 -21.53 28.49 -16.30
C ARG A 146 -22.27 27.26 -15.79
N TYR A 147 -21.55 26.26 -15.29
CA TYR A 147 -22.09 25.01 -14.73
C TYR A 147 -22.09 24.98 -13.20
N GLU A 148 -21.70 26.06 -12.53
CA GLU A 148 -21.86 26.26 -11.09
C GLU A 148 -23.26 26.78 -10.73
#